data_AF-B4LID3-F1
#
_entry.id   AF-B4LID3-F1
#
_cell.length_a   1.000
_cell.length_b   1.000
_cell.length_c   1.000
_cell.angle_alpha   90.00
_cell.angle_beta   90.00
_cell.angle_gamma   90.00
#
_symmetry.space_group_name_H-M   'P 1'
#
loop_
_entity.id
_entity.type
_entity.pdbx_description
1 polymer ?
#
loop_
_entity_poly.entity_id
_entity_poly.type
_entity_poly.pdbx_seq_one_letter_code
_entity_poly.pdbx_strand_id
1 'polypeptide(L)'
;MYNFSTNLQLTFQMMNSNQNEYADQNNNWCSNNNNNNDNNNEKSNNKEAKNKLKYELPSDYKYEVHVCVCFRPQKAFECQRCHHYFHGRISEHCKVHPSEFFLMDFRYCPYCSAPITDVKESKLSWEQIRKMEDASLPNDGDDL
;
A
#
# COMPACT_ATOMS: atom_id res chain seq x y z
N MET A 1 -28.60 45.35 -16.98
CA MET A 1 -28.07 44.24 -17.78
C MET A 1 -26.58 44.11 -17.48
N TYR A 2 -26.21 43.20 -16.58
CA TYR A 2 -24.81 42.85 -16.32
C TYR A 2 -24.72 41.32 -16.34
N ASN A 3 -24.02 40.80 -17.34
CA ASN A 3 -23.84 39.38 -17.58
C ASN A 3 -22.72 38.84 -16.67
N PHE A 4 -23.11 38.07 -15.65
CA PHE A 4 -22.23 37.18 -14.89
C PHE A 4 -22.19 35.83 -15.60
N SER A 5 -21.31 35.66 -16.58
CA SER A 5 -21.03 34.35 -17.19
C SER A 5 -19.73 34.46 -17.96
N THR A 6 -18.68 33.82 -17.44
CA THR A 6 -17.53 33.26 -18.20
C THR A 6 -16.41 32.71 -17.30
N ASN A 7 -16.48 32.83 -15.97
CA ASN A 7 -15.37 32.40 -15.11
C ASN A 7 -15.37 30.93 -14.65
N LEU A 8 -16.22 30.05 -15.21
CA LEU A 8 -16.20 28.61 -14.90
C LEU A 8 -15.71 27.72 -16.06
N GLN A 9 -15.34 28.28 -17.21
CA GLN A 9 -14.88 27.48 -18.36
C GLN A 9 -13.35 27.40 -18.50
N LEU A 10 -12.59 28.14 -17.68
CA LEU A 10 -11.12 28.17 -17.76
C LEU A 10 -10.39 27.26 -16.75
N THR A 11 -11.09 26.69 -15.77
CA THR A 11 -10.49 25.73 -14.83
C THR A 11 -10.52 24.28 -15.32
N PHE A 12 -11.27 23.99 -16.40
CA PHE A 12 -11.38 22.63 -16.95
C PHE A 12 -10.31 22.27 -18.00
N GLN A 13 -9.41 23.20 -18.35
CA GLN A 13 -8.33 22.96 -19.33
C GLN A 13 -6.92 22.81 -18.73
N MET A 14 -6.76 22.87 -17.40
CA MET A 14 -5.44 22.80 -16.75
C MET A 14 -5.16 21.52 -15.94
N MET A 15 -5.93 20.44 -16.14
CA MET A 15 -5.69 19.15 -15.45
C MET A 15 -5.40 17.96 -16.38
N ASN A 16 -5.29 18.16 -17.70
CA ASN A 16 -5.13 17.07 -18.68
C ASN A 16 -3.80 17.09 -19.45
N SER A 17 -2.69 17.48 -18.82
CA SER A 17 -1.37 17.48 -19.49
C SER A 17 -0.22 16.83 -18.72
N ASN A 18 -0.47 16.10 -17.63
CA ASN A 18 0.60 15.42 -16.88
C ASN A 18 0.33 13.92 -16.71
N GLN A 19 0.14 13.23 -17.82
CA GLN A 19 0.31 11.78 -17.91
C GLN A 19 1.21 11.51 -19.11
N ASN A 20 2.53 11.60 -18.90
CA ASN A 20 3.55 10.80 -19.55
C ASN A 20 4.91 11.11 -18.91
N GLU A 21 5.75 10.08 -18.83
CA GLU A 21 7.18 10.12 -18.48
C GLU A 21 7.55 10.21 -17.00
N TYR A 22 7.40 9.10 -16.27
CA TYR A 22 8.36 8.78 -15.20
C TYR A 22 8.68 7.27 -15.16
N ALA A 23 9.96 6.98 -15.40
CA ALA A 23 10.77 5.82 -14.97
C ALA A 23 10.80 4.53 -15.83
N ASP A 24 11.22 4.65 -17.08
CA ASP A 24 12.20 3.71 -17.65
C ASP A 24 13.59 4.35 -17.50
N GLN A 25 14.34 3.96 -16.46
CA GLN A 25 15.79 4.18 -16.28
C GLN A 25 16.24 3.72 -14.88
N ASN A 26 16.52 2.41 -14.73
CA ASN A 26 17.55 1.95 -13.79
C ASN A 26 17.95 0.50 -14.08
N ASN A 27 18.53 0.31 -15.27
CA ASN A 27 19.46 -0.78 -15.49
C ASN A 27 20.85 -0.16 -15.68
N ASN A 28 21.80 -0.66 -14.89
CA ASN A 28 23.25 -0.61 -15.12
C ASN A 28 24.06 0.51 -14.46
N TRP A 29 24.55 0.21 -13.26
CA TRP A 29 25.78 0.74 -12.64
C TRP A 29 26.27 -0.42 -11.79
N CYS A 30 27.26 -1.25 -12.14
CA CYS A 30 28.69 -1.04 -12.38
C CYS A 30 29.25 -2.49 -12.51
N SER A 31 30.29 -2.88 -13.23
CA SER A 31 31.48 -2.19 -13.73
C SER A 31 32.24 -3.11 -14.70
N ASN A 32 32.88 -2.47 -15.69
CA ASN A 32 34.21 -2.74 -16.24
C ASN A 32 34.73 -4.18 -16.41
N ASN A 33 34.81 -4.55 -17.70
CA ASN A 33 36.04 -4.81 -18.45
C ASN A 33 37.20 -5.53 -17.73
N ASN A 34 37.37 -6.80 -18.06
CA ASN A 34 38.66 -7.33 -18.44
C ASN A 34 38.46 -8.36 -19.57
N ASN A 35 38.91 -7.99 -20.76
CA ASN A 35 39.26 -8.96 -21.80
C ASN A 35 40.35 -9.87 -21.24
N ASN A 36 40.11 -11.17 -21.19
CA ASN A 36 41.14 -12.15 -21.46
C ASN A 36 40.49 -13.35 -22.17
N ASN A 37 40.99 -13.55 -23.38
CA ASN A 37 40.66 -14.60 -24.30
C ASN A 37 41.56 -15.79 -23.92
N ASP A 38 41.02 -16.83 -23.28
CA ASP A 38 41.73 -18.09 -23.09
C ASP A 38 40.78 -19.27 -23.35
N ASN A 39 40.84 -19.78 -24.57
CA ASN A 39 40.40 -21.13 -24.88
C ASN A 39 41.33 -22.11 -24.15
N ASN A 40 40.83 -22.85 -23.17
CA ASN A 40 41.41 -24.14 -22.81
C ASN A 40 40.33 -25.14 -22.40
N ASN A 41 40.22 -26.16 -23.24
CA ASN A 41 39.44 -27.38 -23.04
C ASN A 41 40.26 -28.31 -22.14
N GLU A 42 40.01 -28.27 -20.83
CA GLU A 42 40.50 -29.31 -19.92
C GLU A 42 39.40 -29.79 -18.98
N LYS A 43 39.00 -31.04 -19.17
CA LYS A 43 38.29 -31.85 -18.18
C LYS A 43 39.08 -31.86 -16.87
N SER A 44 38.58 -31.18 -15.85
CA SER A 44 39.05 -31.36 -14.48
C SER A 44 37.93 -31.96 -13.63
N ASN A 45 37.96 -33.28 -13.50
CA ASN A 45 37.24 -34.01 -12.47
C ASN A 45 37.80 -33.61 -11.09
N ASN A 46 37.16 -32.66 -10.40
CA ASN A 46 37.43 -32.42 -8.99
C ASN A 46 36.15 -32.58 -8.18
N LYS A 47 36.10 -33.69 -7.43
CA LYS A 47 35.14 -33.92 -6.34
C LYS A 47 35.41 -32.90 -5.25
N GLU A 48 34.76 -31.74 -5.33
CA GLU A 48 34.58 -30.90 -4.15
C GLU A 48 33.61 -31.63 -3.21
N ALA A 49 34.20 -32.34 -2.24
CA ALA A 49 33.50 -32.79 -1.06
C ALA A 49 32.98 -31.54 -0.33
N LYS A 50 31.75 -31.13 -0.67
CA LYS A 50 30.98 -30.14 0.07
C LYS A 50 30.87 -30.65 1.50
N ASN A 51 31.75 -30.16 2.37
CA ASN A 51 31.68 -30.34 3.81
C ASN A 51 30.41 -29.62 4.28
N LYS A 52 29.27 -30.32 4.19
CA LYS A 52 28.01 -29.88 4.78
C LYS A 52 28.22 -29.94 6.28
N LEU A 53 28.45 -28.79 6.91
CA LEU A 53 28.36 -28.63 8.34
C LEU A 53 26.98 -29.16 8.78
N LYS A 54 26.96 -30.37 9.34
CA LYS A 54 25.77 -30.94 9.97
C LYS A 54 25.57 -30.17 11.27
N TYR A 55 24.73 -29.15 11.23
CA TYR A 55 24.22 -28.55 12.45
C TYR A 55 22.97 -29.32 12.85
N GLU A 56 23.06 -30.07 13.95
CA GLU A 56 21.89 -30.69 14.57
C GLU A 56 21.18 -29.62 15.40
N LEU A 57 20.04 -29.14 14.90
CA LEU A 57 19.14 -28.28 15.67
C LEU A 57 18.61 -29.10 16.87
N PRO A 58 18.61 -28.53 18.10
CA PRO A 58 18.02 -29.20 19.25
C PRO A 58 16.59 -29.67 18.99
N SER A 59 16.24 -30.86 19.49
CA SER A 59 14.91 -31.48 19.33
C SER A 59 13.76 -30.60 19.80
N ASP A 60 14.06 -29.65 20.69
CA ASP A 60 13.07 -28.80 21.35
C ASP A 60 12.91 -27.43 20.66
N TYR A 61 13.57 -27.21 19.51
CA TYR A 61 13.46 -25.97 18.75
C TYR A 61 12.07 -25.84 18.09
N LYS A 62 11.20 -25.04 18.70
CA LYS A 62 9.89 -24.68 18.14
C LYS A 62 10.06 -23.55 17.14
N TYR A 63 9.82 -23.82 15.85
CA TYR A 63 9.66 -22.78 14.85
C TYR A 63 8.28 -22.10 15.04
N GLU A 64 8.27 -20.85 15.46
CA GLU A 64 7.07 -20.01 15.38
C GLU A 64 6.93 -19.47 13.95
N VAL A 65 5.98 -20.01 13.19
CA VAL A 65 5.64 -19.47 11.87
C VAL A 65 4.73 -18.26 12.07
N HIS A 66 5.27 -17.07 11.82
CA HIS A 66 4.49 -15.84 11.84
C HIS A 66 3.94 -15.48 10.45
N VAL A 67 2.66 -15.11 10.40
CA VAL A 67 2.03 -14.61 9.17
C VAL A 67 2.42 -13.14 8.97
N CYS A 68 2.87 -12.80 7.77
CA CYS A 68 3.16 -11.42 7.39
C CYS A 68 1.86 -10.64 7.15
N VAL A 69 1.74 -9.44 7.74
CA VAL A 69 0.55 -8.57 7.60
C VAL A 69 0.82 -7.30 6.77
N CYS A 70 2.03 -7.18 6.18
CA CYS A 70 2.46 -5.97 5.45
C CYS A 70 1.56 -5.59 4.27
N PHE A 71 1.11 -6.59 3.51
CA PHE A 71 0.29 -6.41 2.30
C PHE A 71 -1.20 -6.68 2.54
N ARG A 72 -1.67 -6.49 3.77
CA ARG A 72 -3.10 -6.64 4.10
C ARG A 72 -3.95 -5.65 3.27
N PRO A 73 -5.13 -6.09 2.79
CA PRO A 73 -6.00 -5.24 1.97
C PRO A 73 -6.57 -4.07 2.78
N GLN A 74 -6.94 -3.01 2.09
CA GLN A 74 -7.70 -1.91 2.68
C GLN A 74 -9.13 -2.37 2.99
N LYS A 75 -9.70 -1.79 4.05
CA LYS A 75 -11.04 -2.09 4.55
C LYS A 75 -11.76 -0.79 4.89
N ALA A 76 -13.10 -0.87 4.92
CA ALA A 76 -13.95 0.19 5.43
C ALA A 76 -14.11 0.05 6.94
N PHE A 77 -14.02 1.16 7.65
CA PHE A 77 -14.13 1.23 9.10
C PHE A 77 -15.17 2.26 9.51
N GLU A 78 -15.79 2.04 10.67
CA GLU A 78 -16.70 2.96 11.34
C GLU A 78 -16.11 3.36 12.69
N CYS A 79 -16.02 4.66 12.94
CA CYS A 79 -15.69 5.16 14.27
C CYS A 79 -16.92 5.11 15.17
N GLN A 80 -16.85 4.37 16.28
CA GLN A 80 -17.93 4.24 17.26
C GLN A 80 -18.15 5.52 18.10
N ARG A 81 -17.27 6.51 17.98
CA ARG A 81 -17.37 7.80 18.68
C ARG A 81 -18.08 8.87 17.86
N CYS A 82 -17.68 9.04 16.59
CA CYS A 82 -18.25 10.08 15.71
C CYS A 82 -19.14 9.52 14.60
N HIS A 83 -19.27 8.19 14.48
CA HIS A 83 -20.05 7.49 13.45
C HIS A 83 -19.68 7.83 12.01
N HIS A 84 -18.51 8.41 11.78
CA HIS A 84 -17.99 8.61 10.42
C HIS A 84 -17.34 7.33 9.91
N TYR A 85 -17.53 7.10 8.62
CA TYR A 85 -16.89 6.02 7.88
C TYR A 85 -15.60 6.50 7.22
N PHE A 86 -14.62 5.61 7.11
CA PHE A 86 -13.39 5.86 6.36
C PHE A 86 -12.82 4.56 5.80
N HIS A 87 -11.99 4.69 4.78
CA HIS A 87 -11.38 3.57 4.07
C HIS A 87 -9.86 3.61 4.16
N GLY A 88 -9.24 2.48 4.47
CA GLY A 88 -7.79 2.33 4.45
C GLY A 88 -7.32 1.16 5.31
N ARG A 89 -6.22 1.33 6.05
CA ARG A 89 -5.64 0.29 6.91
C ARG A 89 -5.43 0.82 8.32
N ILE A 90 -5.68 -0.02 9.33
CA ILE A 90 -5.30 0.27 10.72
C ILE A 90 -3.85 -0.17 10.91
N SER A 91 -3.07 0.62 11.65
CA SER A 91 -1.67 0.32 11.97
C SER A 91 -1.53 -0.97 12.78
N GLU A 92 -0.84 -1.95 12.23
CA GLU A 92 -0.55 -3.23 12.87
C GLU A 92 0.94 -3.55 12.78
N HIS A 93 1.51 -4.12 13.85
CA HIS A 93 2.92 -4.51 13.89
C HIS A 93 3.13 -5.88 13.23
N CYS A 94 3.99 -5.93 12.21
CA CYS A 94 4.34 -7.18 11.55
C CYS A 94 5.44 -7.91 12.33
N LYS A 95 5.19 -9.15 12.77
CA LYS A 95 6.20 -9.97 13.45
C LYS A 95 7.34 -10.44 12.53
N VAL A 96 7.06 -10.55 11.22
CA VAL A 96 8.05 -10.93 10.20
C VAL A 96 8.95 -9.74 9.84
N HIS A 97 8.40 -8.52 9.85
CA HIS A 97 9.09 -7.30 9.49
C HIS A 97 8.88 -6.22 10.57
N PRO A 98 9.55 -6.34 11.73
CA PRO A 98 9.34 -5.45 12.88
C PRO A 98 9.80 -4.01 12.64
N SER A 99 10.74 -3.80 11.72
CA SER A 99 11.28 -2.47 11.39
C SER A 99 10.45 -1.73 10.32
N GLU A 100 9.50 -2.42 9.68
CA GLU A 100 8.67 -1.84 8.63
C GLU A 100 7.46 -1.14 9.24
N PHE A 101 7.24 0.12 8.85
CA PHE A 101 6.05 0.89 9.23
C PHE A 101 5.42 1.51 8.00
N PHE A 102 4.10 1.58 7.99
CA PHE A 102 3.35 2.11 6.87
C PHE A 102 2.79 3.49 7.22
N LEU A 103 3.28 4.53 6.54
CA LEU A 103 2.92 5.93 6.79
C LEU A 103 1.41 6.19 6.68
N MET A 104 0.73 5.51 5.76
CA MET A 104 -0.68 5.71 5.46
C MET A 104 -1.62 4.89 6.34
N ASP A 105 -1.09 4.17 7.34
CA ASP A 105 -1.92 3.40 8.25
C ASP A 105 -2.48 4.29 9.37
N PHE A 106 -3.77 4.17 9.62
CA PHE A 106 -4.47 4.93 10.64
C PHE A 106 -4.10 4.43 12.04
N ARG A 107 -3.70 5.37 12.90
CA ARG A 107 -3.47 5.15 14.34
C ARG A 107 -4.60 5.71 15.21
N TYR A 108 -5.42 6.57 14.61
CA TYR A 108 -6.56 7.26 15.22
C TYR A 108 -7.63 7.49 14.15
N CYS A 109 -8.87 7.74 14.58
CA CYS A 109 -9.92 8.19 13.68
C CYS A 109 -9.51 9.50 12.99
N PRO A 110 -9.60 9.62 11.65
CA PRO A 110 -9.19 10.82 10.92
C PRO A 110 -10.07 12.04 11.20
N TYR A 111 -11.29 11.85 11.70
CA TYR A 111 -12.26 12.93 11.93
C TYR A 111 -12.26 13.46 13.37
N CYS A 112 -12.19 12.57 14.36
CA CYS A 112 -12.33 12.94 15.77
C CYS A 112 -11.11 12.56 16.64
N SER A 113 -10.04 12.01 16.03
CA SER A 113 -8.84 11.56 16.74
C SER A 113 -9.09 10.52 17.85
N ALA A 114 -10.23 9.80 17.80
CA ALA A 114 -10.48 8.68 18.70
C ALA A 114 -9.43 7.56 18.52
N PRO A 115 -9.08 6.83 19.60
CA PRO A 115 -8.18 5.68 19.49
C PRO A 115 -8.77 4.59 18.58
N ILE A 116 -7.91 3.79 17.96
CA ILE A 116 -8.34 2.67 17.09
C ILE A 116 -9.18 1.61 17.83
N THR A 117 -9.18 1.58 19.16
CA THR A 117 -10.07 0.72 19.96
C THR A 117 -11.55 1.06 19.75
N ASP A 118 -11.85 2.31 19.39
CA ASP A 118 -13.18 2.80 19.08
C ASP A 118 -13.48 2.72 17.57
N VAL A 119 -12.64 2.04 16.79
CA VAL A 119 -12.81 1.86 15.36
C VAL A 119 -13.13 0.39 15.09
N LYS A 120 -14.22 0.13 14.38
CA LYS A 120 -14.63 -1.24 13.99
C LYS A 120 -14.69 -1.36 12.49
N GLU A 121 -14.46 -2.57 11.97
CA GLU A 121 -14.70 -2.87 10.57
C GLU A 121 -16.19 -2.67 10.26
N SER A 122 -16.48 -1.93 9.19
CA SER A 122 -17.84 -1.62 8.79
C SER A 122 -18.53 -2.86 8.24
N LYS A 123 -19.84 -2.95 8.44
CA LYS A 123 -20.69 -3.96 7.77
C LYS A 123 -20.98 -3.60 6.31
N LEU A 124 -20.79 -2.33 5.95
CA LEU A 124 -21.06 -1.80 4.63
C LEU A 124 -19.79 -1.83 3.78
N SER A 125 -19.96 -2.11 2.49
CA SER A 125 -18.87 -1.97 1.53
C SER A 125 -18.55 -0.48 1.33
N TRP A 126 -17.33 -0.20 0.87
CA TRP A 126 -16.91 1.17 0.60
C TRP A 126 -17.77 1.84 -0.49
N GLU A 127 -18.23 1.07 -1.48
CA GLU A 127 -19.13 1.55 -2.53
C GLU A 127 -20.49 1.96 -1.96
N GLN A 128 -21.02 1.21 -1.00
CA GLN A 128 -22.27 1.56 -0.31
C GLN A 128 -22.11 2.84 0.51
N ILE A 129 -20.99 2.98 1.21
CA ILE A 129 -20.67 4.18 1.99
C ILE A 129 -20.63 5.41 1.07
N ARG A 130 -19.87 5.36 -0.02
CA ARG A 130 -19.82 6.49 -0.98
C ARG A 130 -21.18 6.81 -1.59
N LYS A 131 -21.98 5.79 -1.92
CA LYS A 131 -23.32 6.02 -2.45
C LYS A 131 -24.21 6.80 -1.47
N MET A 132 -24.04 6.62 -0.16
CA MET A 132 -24.76 7.38 0.84
C MET A 132 -24.20 8.80 1.00
N GLU A 133 -22.88 8.95 0.98
CA GLU A 133 -22.20 10.26 1.10
C GLU A 133 -22.48 11.18 -0.10
N ASP A 134 -22.51 10.61 -1.30
CA ASP A 134 -22.75 11.33 -2.56
C ASP A 134 -24.25 11.48 -2.89
N ALA A 135 -25.15 10.98 -2.04
CA ALA A 135 -26.58 11.03 -2.30
C ALA A 135 -27.07 12.48 -2.32
N SER A 136 -27.71 12.89 -3.42
CA SER A 136 -28.37 14.19 -3.49
C SER A 136 -29.59 14.20 -2.57
N LEU A 137 -29.64 15.18 -1.66
CA LEU A 137 -30.82 15.40 -0.83
C LEU A 137 -31.91 16.05 -1.70
N PRO A 138 -33.19 15.66 -1.54
CA PRO A 138 -34.29 16.33 -2.22
C PRO A 138 -34.29 17.82 -1.81
N ASN A 139 -34.58 18.69 -2.77
CA ASN A 139 -34.75 20.11 -2.50
C ASN A 139 -36.11 20.32 -1.83
N ASP A 140 -36.17 21.06 -0.74
CA ASP A 140 -37.40 21.30 0.03
C ASP A 140 -38.45 22.19 -0.70
N GLY A 141 -38.31 22.38 -2.03
CA GLY A 141 -39.02 23.40 -2.81
C GLY A 141 -39.97 22.88 -3.90
N ASP A 142 -40.21 21.57 -3.99
CA ASP A 142 -40.96 20.98 -5.12
C ASP A 142 -42.44 20.67 -4.81
N ASP A 143 -42.95 21.06 -3.63
CA ASP A 143 -44.37 20.94 -3.25
C ASP A 143 -45.03 22.32 -3.10
N LEU A 144 -45.37 22.98 -4.22
CA LEU A 144 -46.30 24.12 -4.28
C LEU A 144 -47.20 24.07 -5.53
#